data_AF-J0KEU6-F1
#
_entry.id   AF-J0KEU6-F1
#
_cell.length_a   1.000
_cell.length_b   1.000
_cell.length_c   1.000
_cell.angle_alpha   90.00
_cell.angle_beta   90.00
_cell.angle_gamma   90.00
#
_symmetry.space_group_name_H-M   'P 1'
#
loop_
_entity.id
_entity.type
_entity.pdbx_description
1 polymer ?
#
loop_
_entity_poly.entity_id
_entity_poly.type
_entity_poly.pdbx_seq_one_letter_code
_entity_poly.pdbx_strand_id
1 'polypeptide(L)'
;GPPRGRELEVARLVRQLARERIHNVVFTAADVHYAAAHYYDPTRAQFRDFEPFWEFVAGPIHAGTSAPLPMDNTFGPQVVFSKGAPPGQTLSPLAGLQFFGQLDVDSRSRTLTVQLKDASGQAIYRHTLQARRA
;
A
#
# COMPACT_ATOMS: atom_id res chain seq x y z
N GLY A 1 15.71 -7.86 2.62
CA GLY A 1 17.03 -8.43 2.24
C GLY A 1 17.31 -8.11 0.77
N PRO A 2 18.32 -8.69 0.09
CA PRO A 2 18.33 -8.65 -1.37
C PRO A 2 17.09 -9.36 -1.95
N PRO A 3 16.50 -8.92 -3.08
CA PRO A 3 15.31 -9.54 -3.66
C PRO A 3 15.51 -11.02 -3.97
N ARG A 4 14.53 -11.86 -3.64
CA ARG A 4 14.51 -13.31 -3.89
C ARG A 4 13.13 -13.80 -4.33
N GLY A 5 13.08 -14.96 -4.98
CA GLY A 5 11.81 -15.57 -5.40
C GLY A 5 10.98 -14.62 -6.26
N ARG A 6 9.72 -14.37 -5.86
CA ARG A 6 8.79 -13.47 -6.57
C ARG A 6 9.21 -11.99 -6.52
N GLU A 7 10.03 -11.58 -5.53
CA GLU A 7 10.51 -10.20 -5.45
C GLU A 7 11.38 -9.81 -6.66
N LEU A 8 11.98 -10.78 -7.36
CA LEU A 8 12.76 -10.53 -8.58
C LEU A 8 11.90 -9.96 -9.71
N GLU A 9 10.62 -10.34 -9.77
CA GLU A 9 9.68 -9.81 -10.75
C GLU A 9 9.29 -8.37 -10.41
N VAL A 10 8.97 -8.11 -9.14
CA VAL A 10 8.70 -6.76 -8.65
C VAL A 10 9.90 -5.85 -8.88
N ALA A 11 11.11 -6.29 -8.53
CA ALA A 11 12.35 -5.55 -8.76
C ALA A 11 12.55 -5.21 -10.24
N ARG A 12 12.26 -6.15 -11.15
CA ARG A 12 12.33 -5.89 -12.60
C ARG A 12 11.30 -4.85 -13.02
N LEU A 13 10.05 -4.96 -12.54
CA LEU A 13 8.97 -4.04 -12.86
C LEU A 13 9.30 -2.61 -12.42
N VAL A 14 9.59 -2.40 -11.13
CA VAL A 14 9.82 -1.05 -10.58
C VAL A 14 11.07 -0.41 -11.17
N ARG A 15 12.09 -1.20 -11.51
CA ARG A 15 13.26 -0.74 -12.26
C ARG A 15 12.91 -0.29 -13.66
N GLN A 16 12.06 -1.04 -14.36
CA GLN A 16 11.66 -0.67 -15.71
C GLN A 16 10.83 0.61 -15.71
N LEU A 17 9.89 0.75 -14.76
CA LEU A 17 9.12 1.98 -14.57
C LEU A 17 10.04 3.19 -14.39
N ALA A 18 11.08 3.07 -13.56
CA ALA A 18 12.06 4.12 -13.34
C ALA A 18 12.88 4.44 -14.61
N ARG A 19 13.36 3.42 -15.33
CA ARG A 19 14.15 3.60 -16.58
C ARG A 19 13.36 4.28 -17.70
N GLU A 20 12.08 3.94 -17.82
CA GLU A 20 11.16 4.54 -18.80
C GLU A 20 10.60 5.90 -18.35
N ARG A 21 11.02 6.39 -17.16
CA ARG A 21 10.54 7.65 -16.56
C ARG A 21 9.01 7.68 -16.42
N ILE A 22 8.42 6.54 -16.06
CA ILE A 22 6.99 6.45 -15.75
C ILE A 22 6.78 6.97 -14.33
N HIS A 23 6.18 8.16 -14.23
CA HIS A 23 5.89 8.83 -12.97
C HIS A 23 4.44 8.58 -12.52
N ASN A 24 4.13 9.01 -11.29
CA ASN A 24 2.78 8.96 -10.70
C ASN A 24 2.22 7.55 -10.55
N VAL A 25 3.09 6.57 -10.30
CA VAL A 25 2.69 5.18 -10.05
C VAL A 25 2.28 5.00 -8.60
N VAL A 26 1.12 4.39 -8.39
CA VAL A 26 0.57 4.04 -7.08
C VAL A 26 0.16 2.56 -7.12
N PHE A 27 0.58 1.80 -6.12
CA PHE A 27 0.20 0.40 -5.97
C PHE A 27 -1.05 0.30 -5.09
N THR A 28 -1.93 -0.64 -5.44
CA THR A 28 -3.08 -0.98 -4.61
C THR A 28 -3.13 -2.50 -4.43
N ALA A 29 -3.45 -2.94 -3.22
CA ALA A 29 -3.59 -4.36 -2.91
C ALA A 29 -4.87 -4.59 -2.09
N ALA A 30 -5.54 -5.70 -2.34
CA ALA A 30 -6.85 -5.99 -1.73
C ALA A 30 -6.96 -7.34 -1.03
N ASP A 31 -6.00 -8.25 -1.23
CA ASP A 31 -6.12 -9.64 -0.74
C ASP A 31 -5.73 -9.78 0.72
N VAL A 32 -4.79 -8.99 1.22
CA VAL A 32 -4.32 -9.17 2.61
C VAL A 32 -5.35 -8.62 3.59
N HIS A 33 -5.69 -9.42 4.60
CA HIS A 33 -6.83 -9.24 5.52
C HIS A 33 -6.70 -8.08 6.54
N TYR A 34 -6.14 -6.94 6.15
CA TYR A 34 -6.00 -5.72 6.95
C TYR A 34 -5.95 -4.48 6.05
N ALA A 35 -6.02 -3.28 6.64
CA ALA A 35 -5.80 -2.02 5.94
C ALA A 35 -4.42 -1.45 6.25
N ALA A 36 -3.73 -0.91 5.25
CA ALA A 36 -2.43 -0.28 5.45
C ALA A 36 -2.09 0.76 4.39
N ALA A 37 -1.21 1.68 4.74
CA ALA A 37 -0.55 2.59 3.80
C ALA A 37 0.96 2.45 3.99
N HIS A 38 1.65 2.10 2.91
CA HIS A 38 3.09 1.94 2.88
C HIS A 38 3.72 2.93 1.91
N TYR A 39 4.85 3.51 2.31
CA TYR A 39 5.71 4.28 1.42
C TYR A 39 7.03 3.55 1.23
N TYR A 40 7.39 3.25 -0.02
CA TYR A 40 8.62 2.53 -0.36
C TYR A 40 9.71 3.53 -0.77
N ASP A 41 10.84 3.49 -0.07
CA ASP A 41 11.94 4.44 -0.25
C ASP A 41 13.25 3.72 -0.58
N PRO A 42 13.82 3.93 -1.80
CA PRO A 42 15.06 3.27 -2.21
C PRO A 42 16.26 3.64 -1.33
N THR A 43 16.23 4.78 -0.63
CA THR A 43 17.32 5.16 0.29
C THR A 43 17.37 4.28 1.54
N ARG A 44 16.24 3.64 1.88
CA ARG A 44 16.09 2.71 3.01
C ARG A 44 16.06 1.25 2.57
N ALA A 45 16.17 0.99 1.26
CA ALA A 45 16.04 -0.32 0.65
C ALA A 45 17.40 -1.01 0.44
N GLN A 46 17.36 -2.34 0.38
CA GLN A 46 18.49 -3.15 -0.10
C GLN A 46 18.58 -3.12 -1.63
N PHE A 47 17.45 -3.28 -2.32
CA PHE A 47 17.37 -3.02 -3.76
C PHE A 47 17.06 -1.55 -3.99
N ARG A 48 17.89 -0.82 -4.74
CA ARG A 48 17.77 0.66 -4.84
C ARG A 48 17.41 1.18 -6.23
N ASP A 49 17.32 0.31 -7.23
CA ASP A 49 17.05 0.70 -8.63
C ASP A 49 15.55 0.92 -8.89
N PHE A 50 14.93 1.86 -8.17
CA PHE A 50 13.52 2.23 -8.37
C PHE A 50 13.22 3.66 -7.86
N GLU A 51 12.13 4.25 -8.34
CA GLU A 51 11.61 5.53 -7.83
C GLU A 51 10.69 5.31 -6.62
N PRO A 52 10.69 6.19 -5.60
CA PRO A 52 9.80 6.04 -4.45
C PRO A 52 8.33 6.01 -4.85
N PHE A 53 7.54 5.13 -4.23
CA PHE A 53 6.10 4.98 -4.52
C PHE A 53 5.28 4.66 -3.28
N TRP A 54 3.98 4.90 -3.38
CA TRP A 54 2.99 4.54 -2.37
C TRP A 54 2.27 3.24 -2.72
N GLU A 55 1.96 2.46 -1.70
CA GLU A 55 1.04 1.34 -1.75
C GLU A 55 -0.08 1.56 -0.73
N PHE A 56 -1.32 1.33 -1.17
CA PHE A 56 -2.48 1.35 -0.30
C PHE A 56 -3.17 0.00 -0.32
N VAL A 57 -3.39 -0.53 0.88
CA VAL A 57 -3.92 -1.86 1.12
C VAL A 57 -5.29 -1.73 1.78
N ALA A 58 -6.30 -2.38 1.19
CA ALA A 58 -7.62 -2.50 1.77
C ALA A 58 -8.07 -3.96 1.68
N GLY A 59 -7.98 -4.69 2.79
CA GLY A 59 -8.35 -6.11 2.83
C GLY A 59 -9.78 -6.41 2.39
N PRO A 60 -10.04 -7.68 2.05
CA PRO A 60 -11.30 -8.09 1.44
C PRO A 60 -12.48 -7.94 2.40
N ILE A 61 -13.63 -7.58 1.83
CA ILE A 61 -14.88 -7.46 2.57
C ILE A 61 -15.45 -8.87 2.82
N HIS A 62 -15.99 -9.09 4.02
CA HIS A 62 -16.58 -10.34 4.49
C HIS A 62 -15.61 -11.52 4.61
N ALA A 63 -14.30 -11.26 4.69
CA ALA A 63 -13.30 -12.25 5.08
C ALA A 63 -12.81 -12.02 6.52
N GLY A 64 -12.15 -13.02 7.10
CA GLY A 64 -11.53 -12.87 8.41
C GLY A 64 -10.49 -11.74 8.40
N THR A 65 -10.27 -11.06 9.52
CA THR A 65 -9.30 -9.96 9.62
C THR A 65 -8.04 -10.46 10.31
N SER A 66 -6.89 -10.31 9.67
CA SER A 66 -5.60 -10.76 10.21
C SER A 66 -4.80 -9.59 10.78
N ALA A 67 -3.80 -9.89 11.62
CA ALA A 67 -2.81 -8.91 12.03
C ALA A 67 -1.92 -8.50 10.84
N PRO A 68 -1.49 -7.22 10.74
CA PRO A 68 -0.46 -6.81 9.80
C PRO A 68 0.83 -7.61 10.02
N LEU A 69 1.51 -7.95 8.91
CA LEU A 69 2.76 -8.69 8.96
C LEU A 69 3.97 -7.73 9.04
N PRO A 70 5.06 -8.13 9.71
CA PRO A 70 6.29 -7.37 9.67
C PRO A 70 6.84 -7.33 8.24
N MET A 71 7.34 -6.16 7.85
CA MET A 71 7.92 -5.93 6.53
C MET A 71 9.45 -5.98 6.62
N ASP A 72 10.09 -6.66 5.68
CA ASP A 72 11.55 -6.63 5.58
C ASP A 72 12.03 -5.47 4.69
N ASN A 73 13.33 -5.19 4.72
CA ASN A 73 13.92 -4.01 4.07
C ASN A 73 14.25 -4.19 2.58
N THR A 74 13.74 -5.22 1.87
CA THR A 74 14.04 -5.44 0.44
C THR A 74 13.80 -4.19 -0.39
N PHE A 75 12.62 -3.60 -0.26
CA PHE A 75 12.21 -2.38 -0.99
C PHE A 75 12.08 -1.15 -0.07
N GLY A 76 12.66 -1.19 1.13
CA GLY A 76 12.63 -0.07 2.07
C GLY A 76 11.23 0.43 2.47
N PRO A 77 10.27 -0.45 2.81
CA PRO A 77 8.92 -0.05 3.19
C PRO A 77 8.91 0.76 4.48
N GLN A 78 8.04 1.75 4.52
CA GLN A 78 7.68 2.52 5.70
C GLN A 78 6.19 2.30 5.96
N VAL A 79 5.85 1.68 7.09
CA VAL A 79 4.45 1.49 7.49
C VAL A 79 3.92 2.79 8.10
N VAL A 80 3.23 3.58 7.28
CA VAL A 80 2.69 4.89 7.68
C VAL A 80 1.36 4.73 8.40
N PHE A 81 0.58 3.73 8.00
CA PHE A 81 -0.68 3.37 8.64
C PHE A 81 -0.86 1.87 8.55
N SER A 82 -1.39 1.26 9.61
CA SER A 82 -1.92 -0.11 9.56
C SER A 82 -3.05 -0.28 10.56
N LYS A 83 -4.07 -1.07 10.20
CA LYS A 83 -5.17 -1.46 11.06
C LYS A 83 -5.63 -2.86 10.67
N GLY A 84 -5.65 -3.76 11.65
CA GLY A 84 -6.07 -5.15 11.49
C GLY A 84 -6.40 -5.75 12.85
N ALA A 85 -6.38 -7.08 12.94
CA ALA A 85 -6.54 -7.77 14.22
C ALA A 85 -5.32 -7.59 15.13
N PRO A 86 -5.44 -7.87 16.45
CA PRO A 86 -4.30 -7.95 17.35
C PRO A 86 -3.26 -8.98 16.86
N PRO A 87 -1.96 -8.80 17.20
CA PRO A 87 -0.90 -9.70 16.77
C PRO A 87 -1.22 -11.19 17.04
N GLY A 88 -0.98 -12.03 16.02
CA GLY A 88 -1.20 -13.48 16.12
C GLY A 88 -2.65 -13.93 16.03
N GLN A 89 -3.61 -13.03 15.76
CA GLN A 89 -5.03 -13.37 15.66
C GLN A 89 -5.57 -13.21 14.24
N THR A 90 -6.59 -14.02 13.93
CA THR A 90 -7.50 -13.78 12.81
C THR A 90 -8.91 -13.72 13.37
N LEU A 91 -9.60 -12.60 13.17
CA LEU A 91 -10.94 -12.37 13.70
C LEU A 91 -12.00 -12.67 12.63
N SER A 92 -13.17 -13.14 13.06
CA SER A 92 -14.34 -13.27 12.18
C SER A 92 -14.74 -11.91 11.61
N PRO A 93 -15.30 -11.83 10.38
CA PRO A 93 -15.92 -10.59 9.88
C PRO A 93 -16.94 -9.98 10.85
N LEU A 94 -17.60 -10.82 11.67
CA LEU A 94 -18.57 -10.38 12.69
C LEU A 94 -17.95 -9.53 13.81
N ALA A 95 -16.61 -9.51 13.93
CA ALA A 95 -15.90 -8.63 14.86
C ALA A 95 -15.88 -7.16 14.39
N GLY A 96 -16.41 -6.85 13.20
CA GLY A 96 -16.60 -5.47 12.71
C GLY A 96 -15.34 -4.80 12.14
N LEU A 97 -14.20 -5.50 12.11
CA LEU A 97 -12.94 -5.01 11.54
C LEU A 97 -12.88 -5.28 10.03
N GLN A 98 -13.65 -4.55 9.24
CA GLN A 98 -13.67 -4.68 7.78
C GLN A 98 -13.29 -3.36 7.13
N PHE A 99 -12.64 -3.42 5.96
CA PHE A 99 -12.02 -2.25 5.36
C PHE A 99 -12.35 -2.12 3.87
N PHE A 100 -12.26 -0.89 3.37
CA PHE A 100 -12.37 -0.61 1.95
C PHE A 100 -11.50 0.58 1.53
N GLY A 101 -11.08 0.58 0.27
CA GLY A 101 -10.30 1.65 -0.34
C GLY A 101 -11.14 2.50 -1.29
N GLN A 102 -10.94 3.81 -1.28
CA GLN A 102 -11.49 4.75 -2.26
C GLN A 102 -10.37 5.64 -2.80
N LEU A 103 -10.31 5.79 -4.12
CA LEU A 103 -9.37 6.63 -4.83
C LEU A 103 -10.15 7.68 -5.63
N ASP A 104 -10.02 8.94 -5.23
CA ASP A 104 -10.66 10.09 -5.87
C ASP A 104 -9.63 10.86 -6.70
N VAL A 105 -9.80 10.87 -8.02
CA VAL A 105 -8.91 11.59 -8.95
C VAL A 105 -9.56 12.91 -9.36
N ASP A 106 -8.87 14.02 -9.10
CA ASP A 106 -9.26 15.34 -9.60
C ASP A 106 -8.30 15.78 -10.72
N SER A 107 -8.82 15.91 -11.93
CA SER A 107 -8.05 16.32 -13.10
C SER A 107 -7.65 17.81 -13.09
N ARG A 108 -8.40 18.67 -12.40
CA ARG A 108 -8.14 20.11 -12.34
C ARG A 108 -6.97 20.43 -11.43
N SER A 109 -7.02 19.93 -10.20
CA SER A 109 -5.93 20.08 -9.23
C SER A 109 -4.79 19.07 -9.45
N ARG A 110 -5.01 18.03 -10.26
CA ARG A 110 -4.08 16.92 -10.52
C ARG A 110 -3.68 16.19 -9.24
N THR A 111 -4.68 15.95 -8.38
CA THR A 111 -4.50 15.21 -7.13
C THR A 111 -5.20 13.87 -7.18
N LEU A 112 -4.58 12.88 -6.53
CA LEU A 112 -5.23 11.64 -6.15
C LEU A 112 -5.41 11.65 -4.63
N THR A 113 -6.65 11.63 -4.15
CA THR A 113 -6.95 11.42 -2.75
C THR A 113 -7.28 9.95 -2.51
N VAL A 114 -6.55 9.32 -1.60
CA VAL A 114 -6.79 7.95 -1.16
C VAL A 114 -7.41 7.96 0.22
N GLN A 115 -8.45 7.15 0.41
CA GLN A 115 -9.12 6.95 1.67
C GLN A 115 -9.19 5.45 1.97
N LEU A 116 -8.71 5.04 3.14
CA LEU A 116 -9.01 3.73 3.70
C LEU A 116 -10.12 3.93 4.72
N LYS A 117 -11.16 3.12 4.65
CA LYS A 117 -12.37 3.29 5.45
C LYS A 117 -12.73 1.99 6.18
N ASP A 118 -13.49 2.12 7.25
CA ASP A 118 -14.06 0.97 7.97
C ASP A 118 -15.45 0.58 7.44
N ALA A 119 -16.03 -0.49 7.98
CA ALA A 119 -17.33 -1.03 7.57
C ALA A 119 -18.51 -0.02 7.60
N SER A 120 -18.42 1.04 8.41
CA SER A 120 -19.45 2.08 8.49
C SER A 120 -19.34 3.14 7.40
N GLY A 121 -18.22 3.14 6.67
CA GLY A 121 -17.90 4.14 5.67
C GLY A 121 -17.06 5.30 6.18
N GLN A 122 -16.67 5.28 7.46
CA GLN A 122 -15.80 6.29 8.03
C GLN A 122 -14.37 6.13 7.51
N ALA A 123 -13.77 7.23 7.04
CA ALA A 123 -12.36 7.25 6.67
C ALA A 123 -11.49 7.15 7.94
N ILE A 124 -10.73 6.07 8.03
CA ILE A 124 -9.77 5.78 9.11
C ILE A 124 -8.35 6.20 8.74
N TYR A 125 -8.09 6.42 7.45
CA TYR A 125 -6.87 7.01 6.93
C TYR A 125 -7.16 7.77 5.64
N ARG A 126 -6.47 8.91 5.45
CA ARG A 126 -6.58 9.73 4.24
C ARG A 126 -5.20 10.24 3.84
N HIS A 127 -4.88 10.17 2.55
CA HIS A 127 -3.66 10.72 1.99
C HIS A 127 -3.93 11.35 0.63
N THR A 128 -3.33 12.51 0.36
CA THR A 128 -3.46 13.19 -0.93
C THR A 128 -2.11 13.24 -1.62
N LEU A 129 -2.06 12.71 -2.83
CA LEU A 129 -0.89 12.70 -3.70
C LEU A 129 -1.04 13.78 -4.76
N GLN A 130 -0.01 14.59 -4.93
CA GLN A 130 0.11 15.53 -6.03
C GLN A 130 0.83 14.86 -7.21
N ALA A 131 0.27 14.97 -8.41
CA ALA A 131 0.97 14.49 -9.59
C ALA A 131 2.29 15.25 -9.81
N ARG A 132 3.38 14.51 -10.01
CA ARG A 132 4.66 15.02 -10.51
C ARG A 132 4.46 15.46 -11.97
N ARG A 133 5.00 16.63 -12.30
CA ARG A 133 5.06 17.13 -13.68
C ARG A 133 6.25 16.45 -14.37
N ALA A 134 6.08 16.12 -15.66
CA ALA A 134 7.16 15.68 -16.53
C ALA A 134 8.10 16.85 -16.85
#